data_AF-A0A3N1A351-F1
#
_entry.id   AF-A0A3N1A351-F1
#
_cell.length_a   1.000
_cell.length_b   1.000
_cell.length_c   1.000
_cell.angle_alpha   90.00
_cell.angle_beta   90.00
_cell.angle_gamma   90.00
#
_symmetry.space_group_name_H-M   'P 1'
#
loop_
_entity.id
_entity.type
_entity.pdbx_description
1 polymer ?
#
loop_
_entity_poly.entity_id
_entity_poly.type
_entity_poly.pdbx_seq_one_letter_code
_entity_poly.pdbx_strand_id
1 'polypeptide(L)'
;MSQCLRQHQCMPTNDDLRRTVEAIAAEVRAEMARQQKSQRDMAAALGMPQQVLQIRLVGRRSFRAEELALVAEVLGVPVTNFFAHTGEHAA
;
A
#
# COMPACT_ATOMS: atom_id res chain seq x y z
N MET A 1 -26.41 -6.37 -39.30
CA MET A 1 -25.04 -5.90 -39.02
C MET A 1 -24.84 -5.89 -37.51
N SER A 2 -24.56 -7.06 -36.92
CA SER A 2 -24.56 -7.28 -35.47
C SER A 2 -23.23 -6.88 -34.86
N GLN A 3 -23.25 -5.89 -33.96
CA GLN A 3 -22.13 -5.56 -33.07
C GLN A 3 -21.93 -6.71 -32.08
N CYS A 4 -20.79 -7.38 -32.18
CA CYS A 4 -20.34 -8.37 -31.22
C CYS A 4 -19.67 -7.63 -30.04
N LEU A 5 -20.48 -7.23 -29.05
CA LEU A 5 -19.98 -6.78 -27.74
C LEU A 5 -19.36 -7.98 -27.01
N ARG A 6 -18.03 -8.09 -27.04
CA ARG A 6 -17.27 -8.90 -26.09
C ARG A 6 -16.41 -7.98 -25.23
N GLN A 7 -17.06 -7.41 -24.23
CA GLN A 7 -16.41 -6.87 -23.05
C GLN A 7 -15.76 -8.06 -22.31
N HIS A 8 -14.52 -8.40 -22.67
CA HIS A 8 -13.70 -9.20 -21.78
C HIS A 8 -13.36 -8.32 -20.59
N GLN A 9 -14.15 -8.47 -19.52
CA GLN A 9 -13.78 -8.02 -18.19
C GLN A 9 -12.48 -8.73 -17.82
N CYS A 10 -11.34 -8.07 -17.99
CA CYS A 10 -10.08 -8.53 -17.43
C CYS A 10 -10.22 -8.47 -15.91
N MET A 11 -10.35 -9.63 -15.26
CA MET A 11 -10.09 -9.72 -13.82
C MET A 11 -8.69 -9.14 -13.54
N PRO A 12 -8.50 -8.39 -12.45
CA PRO A 12 -7.17 -7.95 -12.06
C PRO A 12 -6.28 -9.19 -11.94
N THR A 13 -5.16 -9.18 -12.66
CA THR A 13 -4.19 -10.27 -12.60
C THR A 13 -3.45 -10.21 -11.26
N ASN A 14 -2.81 -11.31 -10.84
CA ASN A 14 -1.98 -11.31 -9.62
C ASN A 14 -0.90 -10.21 -9.63
N ASP A 15 -0.48 -9.76 -10.82
CA ASP A 15 0.47 -8.67 -10.99
C ASP A 15 -0.10 -7.31 -10.59
N ASP A 16 -1.38 -7.03 -10.86
CA ASP A 16 -2.02 -5.76 -10.49
C ASP A 16 -2.13 -5.62 -8.97
N LEU A 17 -2.49 -6.72 -8.29
CA LEU A 17 -2.50 -6.77 -6.84
C LEU A 17 -1.10 -6.56 -6.26
N ARG A 18 -0.08 -7.22 -6.82
CA ARG A 18 1.31 -7.07 -6.38
C ARG A 18 1.80 -5.63 -6.53
N ARG A 19 1.52 -4.98 -7.66
CA ARG A 19 1.84 -3.56 -7.88
C ARG A 19 1.17 -2.67 -6.84
N THR A 20 -0.09 -2.96 -6.51
CA THR A 20 -0.83 -2.20 -5.49
C THR A 20 -0.18 -2.35 -4.12
N VAL A 21 0.22 -3.57 -3.73
CA VAL A 21 0.93 -3.83 -2.47
C VAL A 21 2.27 -3.10 -2.42
N GLU A 22 3.04 -3.14 -3.50
CA GLU A 22 4.33 -2.45 -3.61
C GLU A 22 4.17 -0.92 -3.56
N ALA A 23 3.14 -0.37 -4.22
CA ALA A 23 2.83 1.06 -4.21
C ALA A 23 2.44 1.56 -2.80
N ILE A 24 1.52 0.86 -2.12
CA ILE A 24 1.15 1.20 -0.74
C ILE A 24 2.38 1.16 0.17
N ALA A 25 3.22 0.13 0.05
CA ALA A 25 4.44 0.00 0.84
C ALA A 25 5.48 1.10 0.51
N ALA A 26 5.55 1.56 -0.74
CA ALA A 26 6.38 2.68 -1.14
C ALA A 26 5.90 4.00 -0.52
N GLU A 27 4.59 4.28 -0.53
CA GLU A 27 4.03 5.49 0.07
C GLU A 27 4.23 5.54 1.58
N VAL A 28 4.01 4.42 2.28
CA VAL A 28 4.28 4.34 3.72
C VAL A 28 5.76 4.63 4.00
N ARG A 29 6.70 4.06 3.23
CA ARG A 29 8.13 4.34 3.40
C ARG A 29 8.48 5.79 3.08
N ALA A 30 7.89 6.37 2.04
CA ALA A 30 8.11 7.76 1.66
C ALA A 30 7.67 8.70 2.79
N GLU A 31 6.50 8.48 3.37
CA GLU A 31 6.00 9.29 4.48
C GLU A 31 6.82 9.12 5.76
N MET A 32 7.21 7.88 6.09
CA MET A 32 8.15 7.64 7.20
C MET A 32 9.47 8.38 7.01
N ALA A 33 10.01 8.40 5.79
CA ALA A 33 11.25 9.09 5.47
C ALA A 33 11.10 10.62 5.58
N ARG A 34 10.00 11.19 5.10
CA ARG A 34 9.69 12.64 5.24
C ARG A 34 9.67 13.06 6.71
N GLN A 35 9.16 12.19 7.59
CA GLN A 35 9.06 12.44 9.02
C GLN A 35 10.26 11.91 9.84
N GLN A 36 11.28 11.36 9.18
CA GLN A 36 12.47 10.78 9.80
C GLN A 36 12.15 9.69 10.85
N LYS A 37 11.04 8.97 10.69
CA LYS A 37 10.67 7.87 11.61
C LYS A 37 11.37 6.58 11.22
N SER A 38 12.00 5.93 12.20
CA SER A 38 12.64 4.64 11.98
C SER A 38 11.61 3.49 11.93
N GLN A 39 12.00 2.37 11.32
CA GLN A 39 11.17 1.15 11.35
C GLN A 39 10.97 0.62 12.77
N ARG A 40 11.96 0.80 13.65
CA ARG A 40 11.88 0.35 15.03
C ARG A 40 10.81 1.14 15.79
N ASP A 41 10.81 2.46 15.65
CA ASP A 41 9.84 3.33 16.34
C ASP A 41 8.43 3.09 15.81
N MET A 42 8.29 2.92 14.49
CA MET A 42 7.01 2.58 13.88
C MET A 42 6.50 1.22 14.34
N ALA A 43 7.36 0.19 14.38
CA ALA A 43 6.97 -1.14 14.84
C ALA A 43 6.51 -1.13 16.31
N ALA A 44 7.20 -0.36 17.16
CA ALA A 44 6.81 -0.16 18.55
C ALA A 44 5.45 0.54 18.67
N ALA A 45 5.21 1.60 17.88
CA ALA A 45 3.93 2.32 17.87
C ALA A 45 2.76 1.44 17.40
N LEU A 46 3.02 0.52 16.46
CA LEU A 46 2.03 -0.42 15.95
C LEU A 46 1.86 -1.68 16.81
N GLY A 47 2.66 -1.85 17.88
CA GLY A 47 2.63 -3.04 18.72
C GLY A 47 3.01 -4.33 18.00
N MET A 48 3.85 -4.26 16.95
CA MET A 48 4.29 -5.43 16.19
C MET A 48 5.81 -5.60 16.18
N PRO A 49 6.33 -6.83 15.96
CA PRO A 49 7.76 -7.03 15.79
C PRO A 49 8.32 -6.28 14.57
N GLN A 50 9.52 -5.71 14.69
CA GLN A 50 10.16 -4.94 13.61
C GLN A 50 10.27 -5.75 12.30
N GLN A 51 10.58 -7.05 12.38
CA GLN A 51 10.65 -7.93 11.21
C GLN A 51 9.31 -8.04 10.48
N VAL A 52 8.20 -8.05 11.21
CA VAL A 52 6.84 -8.14 10.66
C VAL A 52 6.47 -6.86 9.92
N LEU A 53 6.90 -5.70 10.44
CA LEU A 53 6.77 -4.41 9.75
C LEU A 53 7.67 -4.37 8.50
N GLN A 54 8.92 -4.79 8.61
CA GLN A 54 9.88 -4.79 7.50
C GLN A 54 9.33 -5.54 6.29
N ILE A 55 8.78 -6.74 6.47
CA ILE A 55 8.20 -7.56 5.39
C ILE A 55 7.08 -6.81 4.66
N ARG A 56 6.29 -5.99 5.37
CA ARG A 56 5.25 -5.15 4.76
C ARG A 56 5.82 -3.95 4.02
N LEU A 57 6.78 -3.27 4.62
CA LEU A 57 7.46 -2.13 4.02
C LEU A 57 8.19 -2.48 2.72
N VAL A 58 8.63 -3.73 2.54
CA VAL A 58 9.23 -4.19 1.29
C VAL A 58 8.21 -4.81 0.31
N GLY A 59 6.91 -4.77 0.62
CA GLY A 59 5.84 -5.27 -0.25
C GLY A 59 5.73 -6.80 -0.33
N ARG A 60 6.43 -7.54 0.54
CA ARG A 60 6.34 -9.02 0.58
C ARG A 60 5.05 -9.51 1.23
N ARG A 61 4.44 -8.67 2.08
CA ARG A 61 3.12 -8.89 2.67
C ARG A 61 2.33 -7.59 2.62
N SER A 62 1.04 -7.68 2.32
CA SER A 62 0.16 -6.50 2.36
C SER A 62 -0.02 -5.97 3.78
N PHE A 63 -0.18 -4.65 3.89
CA PHE A 63 -0.79 -4.05 5.08
C PHE A 63 -2.25 -4.45 5.15
N ARG A 64 -2.72 -4.82 6.35
CA ARG A 64 -4.16 -4.89 6.63
C ARG A 64 -4.72 -3.47 6.75
N ALA A 65 -6.03 -3.33 6.57
CA ALA A 65 -6.69 -2.03 6.65
C ALA A 65 -6.48 -1.34 8.01
N GLU A 66 -6.56 -2.12 9.10
CA GLU A 66 -6.37 -1.63 10.47
C GLU A 66 -4.92 -1.22 10.72
N GLU A 67 -3.96 -1.98 10.18
CA GLU A 67 -2.53 -1.65 10.26
C GLU A 67 -2.23 -0.34 9.53
N LEU A 68 -2.83 -0.13 8.36
CA LEU A 68 -2.64 1.07 7.57
C LEU A 68 -3.28 2.31 8.23
N ALA A 69 -4.45 2.14 8.87
CA ALA A 69 -5.09 3.19 9.66
C ALA A 69 -4.20 3.63 10.84
N LEU A 70 -3.62 2.67 11.59
CA LEU A 70 -2.70 2.98 12.68
C LEU A 70 -1.42 3.67 12.18
N VAL A 71 -0.87 3.23 11.04
CA VAL A 71 0.27 3.92 10.39
C VAL A 71 -0.10 5.37 10.08
N ALA A 72 -1.30 5.62 9.55
CA ALA A 72 -1.80 6.94 9.24
C ALA A 72 -1.90 7.83 10.50
N GLU A 73 -2.44 7.28 11.59
CA GLU A 73 -2.53 7.96 12.89
C GLU A 73 -1.15 8.32 13.44
N VAL A 74 -0.19 7.38 13.42
CA VAL A 74 1.18 7.60 13.90
C VAL A 74 1.92 8.65 13.07
N LEU A 75 1.62 8.73 11.77
CA LEU A 75 2.19 9.70 10.84
C LEU A 75 1.37 11.00 10.76
N GLY A 76 0.20 11.09 11.40
CA GLY A 76 -0.64 12.29 11.35
C GLY A 76 -1.12 12.66 9.95
N VAL A 77 -1.30 11.68 9.05
CA VAL A 77 -1.80 11.88 7.68
C VAL A 77 -3.11 11.12 7.45
N PRO A 78 -3.97 11.54 6.51
CA PRO A 78 -5.13 10.74 6.13
C PRO A 78 -4.71 9.38 5.54
N VAL A 79 -5.42 8.31 5.89
CA VAL A 79 -5.13 6.95 5.38
C VAL A 79 -5.17 6.85 3.85
N THR A 80 -5.95 7.71 3.20
CA THR A 80 -6.06 7.82 1.74
C THR A 80 -4.74 8.23 1.07
N ASN A 81 -3.81 8.85 1.81
CA ASN A 81 -2.52 9.29 1.27
C ASN A 81 -1.66 8.10 0.79
N PHE A 82 -1.89 6.90 1.32
CA PHE A 82 -1.14 5.70 0.94
C PHE A 82 -1.68 5.00 -0.33
N PHE A 83 -2.76 5.51 -0.93
CA PHE A 83 -3.40 4.93 -2.12
C PHE A 83 -3.21 5.78 -3.39
N ALA A 84 -2.46 6.89 -3.31
CA ALA A 84 -2.45 7.94 -4.33
C ALA A 84 -1.85 7.55 -5.70
N HIS A 85 -1.25 6.36 -5.84
CA HIS A 85 -0.53 5.96 -7.06
C HIS A 85 -1.02 4.65 -7.71
N THR A 86 -2.21 4.16 -7.36
CA THR A 86 -2.77 2.94 -7.99
C THR A 86 -3.41 3.19 -9.38
N GLY A 87 -3.21 4.36 -10.00
CA GLY A 87 -4.14 4.87 -11.03
C GLY A 87 -3.58 5.52 -12.31
N GLU A 88 -2.36 5.23 -12.78
CA GLU A 88 -1.87 5.76 -14.08
C GLU A 88 -1.44 4.67 -15.07
N HIS A 89 -2.25 3.61 -15.20
CA HIS A 89 -2.13 2.64 -16.31
C HIS A 89 -3.34 2.67 -17.26
N ALA A 90 -3.95 3.84 -17.43
CA ALA A 90 -4.90 4.12 -18.49
C ALA A 90 -4.89 5.62 -18.83
N ALA A 91 -3.94 6.02 -19.68
CA ALA A 91 -4.00 7.22 -20.51
C ALA A 91 -3.32 6.91 -21.85
#